data_AF-A0A8J8CWW1-F1
#
_entry.id   AF-A0A8J8CWW1-F1
#
_cell.length_a   1.000
_cell.length_b   1.000
_cell.length_c   1.000
_cell.angle_alpha   90.00
_cell.angle_beta   90.00
_cell.angle_gamma   90.00
#
_symmetry.space_group_name_H-M   'P 1'
#
loop_
_entity.id
_entity.type
_entity.pdbx_description
1 polymer ?
#
loop_
_entity_poly.entity_id
_entity_poly.type
_entity_poly.pdbx_seq_one_letter_code
_entity_poly.pdbx_strand_id
1 'polypeptide(L)'
;MVGTAKRVRPTGRTLPGWLDRYATIGLYGLVVGTVLCLVALFTNPVPDPSFPWASLPASQRLPVRQPRIEHWPVTYTIGIWLWVAGFPAVFLAGYRRYAERTRAAVPTWLAGLPTLAMLGWTTYCRFFWPKLHPPTWNAPSYTFVCWLYCSSYDVIWSNAAYAVALFGIVTTVHALRCRNGAGYALIGFGILALPLGLPALYAGYRRTTGTAL
;
A
#
# COMPACT_ATOMS: atom_id res chain seq x y z
N MET A 1 22.36 -35.01 35.78
CA MET A 1 21.36 -34.96 34.69
C MET A 1 21.05 -33.50 34.40
N VAL A 2 21.63 -32.95 33.34
CA VAL A 2 21.50 -31.53 32.98
C VAL A 2 20.13 -31.32 32.36
N GLY A 3 19.26 -30.59 33.06
CA GLY A 3 17.94 -30.21 32.56
C GLY A 3 18.09 -29.37 31.30
N THR A 4 17.54 -29.86 30.20
CA THR A 4 17.36 -29.12 28.95
C THR A 4 16.50 -27.88 29.23
N ALA A 5 17.15 -26.74 29.41
CA ALA A 5 16.49 -25.45 29.43
C ALA A 5 15.73 -25.27 28.13
N LYS A 6 14.41 -25.36 28.20
CA LYS A 6 13.49 -25.05 27.11
C LYS A 6 13.73 -23.57 26.75
N ARG A 7 14.42 -23.32 25.64
CA ARG A 7 14.56 -21.96 25.07
C ARG A 7 13.15 -21.42 24.82
N VAL A 8 12.68 -20.57 25.72
CA VAL A 8 11.48 -19.75 25.47
C VAL A 8 11.87 -18.80 24.34
N ARG A 9 11.29 -19.00 23.16
CA ARG A 9 11.44 -18.06 22.04
C ARG A 9 10.85 -16.71 22.50
N PRO A 10 11.53 -15.58 22.29
CA PRO A 10 10.94 -14.28 22.56
C PRO A 10 9.72 -14.12 21.66
N THR A 11 8.54 -13.96 22.25
CA THR A 11 7.24 -13.71 21.61
C THR A 11 7.14 -12.34 20.94
N GLY A 12 8.27 -11.63 20.78
CA GLY A 12 8.34 -10.22 20.40
C GLY A 12 8.36 -9.92 18.90
N ARG A 13 8.03 -10.84 17.98
CA ARG A 13 8.07 -10.52 16.52
C ARG A 13 6.82 -10.91 15.74
N THR A 14 5.78 -11.33 16.44
CA THR A 14 4.49 -11.69 15.83
C THR A 14 3.60 -10.47 15.66
N LEU A 15 2.88 -10.41 14.54
CA LEU A 15 1.82 -9.43 14.33
C LEU A 15 0.69 -9.67 15.34
N PRO A 16 0.02 -8.62 15.86
CA PRO A 16 -1.20 -8.80 16.62
C PRO A 16 -2.28 -9.45 15.75
N GLY A 17 -3.16 -10.25 16.33
CA GLY A 17 -4.08 -11.12 15.58
C GLY A 17 -4.95 -10.40 14.54
N TRP A 18 -5.36 -9.16 14.80
CA TRP A 18 -6.12 -8.37 13.81
C TRP A 18 -5.27 -7.96 12.61
N LEU A 19 -4.00 -7.62 12.81
CA LEU A 19 -3.09 -7.19 11.76
C LEU A 19 -2.58 -8.39 10.95
N ASP A 20 -2.44 -9.55 11.60
CA ASP A 20 -2.17 -10.83 10.94
C ASP A 20 -3.34 -11.27 10.04
N ARG A 21 -4.57 -11.12 10.54
CA ARG A 21 -5.79 -11.35 9.76
C ARG A 21 -5.89 -10.39 8.59
N TYR A 22 -5.64 -9.09 8.81
CA TYR A 22 -5.57 -8.09 7.74
C TYR A 22 -4.50 -8.43 6.70
N ALA A 23 -3.29 -8.84 7.11
CA ALA A 23 -2.23 -9.25 6.21
C ALA A 23 -2.63 -10.43 5.30
N THR A 24 -3.58 -11.25 5.75
CA THR A 24 -4.09 -12.40 5.01
C THR A 24 -5.28 -12.02 4.12
N ILE A 25 -6.29 -11.34 4.68
CA ILE A 25 -7.48 -10.89 3.94
C ILE A 25 -7.09 -9.88 2.85
N GLY A 26 -6.16 -8.97 3.15
CA GLY A 26 -5.68 -7.98 2.17
C GLY A 26 -5.08 -8.63 0.93
N LEU A 27 -4.34 -9.73 1.07
CA LEU A 27 -3.80 -10.49 -0.08
C LEU A 27 -4.91 -11.15 -0.90
N TYR A 28 -5.93 -11.72 -0.26
CA TYR A 28 -7.12 -12.19 -0.99
C TYR A 28 -7.84 -11.04 -1.69
N GLY A 29 -7.93 -9.88 -1.04
CA GLY A 29 -8.46 -8.65 -1.63
C GLY A 29 -7.69 -8.24 -2.88
N LEU A 30 -6.37 -8.34 -2.90
CA LEU A 30 -5.56 -8.10 -4.11
C LEU A 30 -5.92 -9.05 -5.24
N VAL A 31 -6.04 -10.35 -4.95
CA VAL A 31 -6.42 -11.36 -5.96
C VAL A 31 -7.81 -11.09 -6.51
N VAL A 32 -8.79 -10.90 -5.63
CA VAL A 32 -10.18 -10.58 -6.03
C VAL A 32 -10.22 -9.28 -6.81
N GLY A 33 -9.50 -8.25 -6.36
CA GLY A 33 -9.45 -6.96 -7.04
C GLY A 33 -8.86 -7.08 -8.44
N THR A 34 -7.80 -7.88 -8.62
CA THR A 34 -7.23 -8.16 -9.94
C THR A 34 -8.24 -8.84 -10.84
N VAL A 35 -8.95 -9.86 -10.34
CA VAL A 35 -10.01 -10.54 -11.10
C VAL A 35 -11.11 -9.55 -11.50
N LEU A 36 -11.54 -8.66 -10.61
CA LEU A 36 -12.59 -7.67 -10.90
C LEU A 36 -12.13 -6.62 -11.94
N CYS A 37 -10.88 -6.17 -11.88
CA CYS A 37 -10.29 -5.31 -12.89
C CYS A 37 -10.22 -6.02 -14.26
N LEU A 38 -9.86 -7.30 -14.28
CA LEU A 38 -9.87 -8.11 -15.51
C LEU A 38 -11.29 -8.32 -16.04
N VAL A 39 -12.29 -8.54 -15.18
CA VAL A 39 -13.70 -8.62 -15.60
C VAL A 39 -14.15 -7.32 -16.28
N ALA A 40 -13.67 -6.16 -15.83
CA ALA A 40 -13.97 -4.89 -16.49
C ALA A 40 -13.47 -4.86 -17.95
N LEU A 41 -12.33 -5.50 -18.24
CA LEU A 41 -11.76 -5.63 -19.58
C LEU A 41 -12.67 -6.40 -20.55
N PHE A 42 -13.31 -7.47 -20.08
CA PHE A 42 -14.22 -8.29 -20.89
C PHE A 42 -15.62 -7.67 -21.06
N THR A 43 -16.02 -6.76 -20.19
CA THR A 43 -17.41 -6.26 -20.13
C THR A 43 -17.54 -4.81 -20.57
N ASN A 44 -16.45 -4.09 -20.83
CA ASN A 44 -16.49 -2.69 -21.21
C ASN A 44 -15.61 -2.39 -22.42
N PRO A 45 -16.05 -1.51 -23.33
CA PRO A 45 -15.19 -1.04 -24.43
C PRO A 45 -13.97 -0.27 -23.92
N VAL A 46 -14.14 0.49 -22.84
CA VAL A 46 -13.07 1.26 -22.19
C VAL A 46 -13.15 1.00 -20.68
N PRO A 47 -12.32 0.08 -20.16
CA PRO A 47 -12.29 -0.25 -18.74
C PRO A 47 -11.72 0.89 -17.90
N ASP A 48 -10.61 1.47 -18.36
CA ASP A 48 -9.98 2.65 -17.75
C ASP A 48 -9.85 3.78 -18.79
N PRO A 49 -10.59 4.88 -18.65
CA PRO A 49 -10.50 6.02 -19.56
C PRO A 49 -9.13 6.70 -19.57
N SER A 50 -8.29 6.51 -18.55
CA SER A 50 -6.91 7.00 -18.58
C SER A 50 -6.06 6.26 -19.63
N PHE A 51 -6.44 5.02 -19.96
CA PHE A 51 -5.74 4.17 -20.92
C PHE A 51 -6.74 3.54 -21.90
N PRO A 52 -7.37 4.33 -22.79
CA PRO A 52 -8.42 3.83 -23.67
C PRO A 52 -7.92 2.77 -24.66
N TRP A 53 -6.62 2.76 -24.93
CA TRP A 53 -5.94 1.75 -25.73
C TRP A 53 -5.88 0.37 -25.05
N ALA A 54 -6.04 0.28 -23.73
CA ALA A 54 -6.06 -0.98 -22.98
C ALA A 54 -7.48 -1.60 -22.99
N SER A 55 -7.96 -1.93 -24.19
CA SER A 55 -9.31 -2.46 -24.44
C SER A 55 -9.28 -3.72 -25.30
N LEU A 56 -10.35 -4.53 -25.23
CA LEU A 56 -10.50 -5.73 -26.05
C LEU A 56 -11.29 -5.46 -27.34
N PRO A 57 -10.96 -6.16 -28.44
CA PRO A 57 -11.81 -6.23 -29.64
C PRO A 57 -13.25 -6.59 -29.29
N ALA A 58 -14.21 -6.10 -30.08
CA ALA A 58 -15.63 -6.35 -29.85
C ALA A 58 -15.99 -7.85 -29.80
N SER A 59 -15.30 -8.69 -30.59
CA SER A 59 -15.51 -10.14 -30.63
C SER A 59 -15.09 -10.88 -29.36
N GLN A 60 -14.23 -10.29 -28.53
CA GLN A 60 -13.75 -10.87 -27.27
C GLN A 60 -14.46 -10.28 -26.05
N ARG A 61 -15.38 -9.33 -26.25
CA ARG A 61 -16.16 -8.71 -25.19
C ARG A 61 -17.49 -9.43 -25.00
N LEU A 62 -17.90 -9.52 -23.75
CA LEU A 62 -19.20 -10.02 -23.35
C LEU A 62 -20.27 -8.97 -23.70
N PRO A 63 -21.48 -9.38 -24.13
CA PRO A 63 -22.58 -8.48 -24.44
C PRO A 63 -23.28 -7.98 -23.16
N VAL A 64 -22.50 -7.53 -22.18
CA VAL A 64 -22.96 -7.04 -20.88
C VAL A 64 -22.47 -5.62 -20.71
N ARG A 65 -23.33 -4.71 -20.22
CA ARG A 65 -22.95 -3.33 -19.91
C ARG A 65 -22.98 -3.13 -18.40
N GLN A 66 -21.83 -2.83 -17.81
CA GLN A 66 -21.76 -2.54 -16.38
C GLN A 66 -22.21 -1.11 -16.06
N PRO A 67 -22.84 -0.88 -14.90
CA PRO A 67 -22.94 0.47 -14.33
C PRO A 67 -21.54 1.05 -14.07
N ARG A 68 -21.46 2.37 -13.99
CA ARG A 68 -20.22 3.12 -13.74
C ARG A 68 -20.32 3.96 -12.49
N ILE A 69 -19.19 4.12 -11.79
CA ILE A 69 -18.98 5.10 -10.73
C ILE A 69 -18.05 6.15 -11.31
N GLU A 70 -18.62 7.32 -11.61
CA GLU A 70 -17.95 8.37 -12.39
C GLU A 70 -17.39 7.80 -13.70
N HIS A 71 -16.07 7.79 -13.85
CA HIS A 71 -15.40 7.42 -15.11
C HIS A 71 -15.30 5.89 -15.31
N TRP A 72 -15.34 5.10 -14.24
CA TRP A 72 -14.96 3.69 -14.29
C TRP A 72 -16.13 2.72 -14.11
N PRO A 73 -16.09 1.53 -14.73
CA PRO A 73 -17.02 0.44 -14.44
C PRO A 73 -16.98 0.02 -12.97
N VAL A 74 -18.13 -0.37 -12.41
CA VAL A 74 -18.24 -0.77 -10.99
C VAL A 74 -17.23 -1.86 -10.61
N THR A 75 -17.01 -2.88 -11.45
CA THR A 75 -16.01 -3.92 -11.09
C THR A 75 -14.59 -3.37 -11.07
N TYR A 76 -14.25 -2.43 -11.97
CA TYR A 76 -12.94 -1.79 -11.95
C TYR A 76 -12.76 -0.93 -10.70
N THR A 77 -13.76 -0.11 -10.36
CA THR A 77 -13.74 0.72 -9.15
C THR A 77 -13.56 -0.13 -7.90
N ILE A 78 -14.37 -1.17 -7.72
CA ILE A 78 -14.23 -2.06 -6.55
C ILE A 78 -12.86 -2.73 -6.56
N GLY A 79 -12.41 -3.21 -7.72
CA GLY A 79 -11.13 -3.89 -7.86
C GLY A 79 -9.93 -3.02 -7.49
N ILE A 80 -9.91 -1.76 -7.97
CA ILE A 80 -8.80 -0.84 -7.69
C ILE A 80 -8.79 -0.38 -6.23
N TRP A 81 -9.94 -0.21 -5.59
CA TRP A 81 -9.99 0.10 -4.15
C TRP A 81 -9.58 -1.07 -3.28
N LEU A 82 -9.86 -2.32 -3.71
CA LEU A 82 -9.29 -3.51 -3.08
C LEU A 82 -7.77 -3.54 -3.22
N TRP A 83 -7.21 -3.09 -4.35
CA TRP A 83 -5.76 -2.90 -4.48
C TRP A 83 -5.23 -1.88 -3.49
N VAL A 84 -5.82 -0.69 -3.43
CA VAL A 84 -5.43 0.37 -2.49
C VAL A 84 -5.46 -0.10 -1.04
N ALA A 85 -6.56 -0.74 -0.63
CA ALA A 85 -6.75 -1.23 0.74
C ALA A 85 -5.90 -2.47 1.05
N GLY A 86 -5.64 -3.33 0.06
CA GLY A 86 -4.94 -4.60 0.23
C GLY A 86 -3.43 -4.52 0.07
N PHE A 87 -2.89 -3.53 -0.65
CA PHE A 87 -1.46 -3.44 -0.94
C PHE A 87 -0.55 -3.36 0.31
N PRO A 88 -0.91 -2.66 1.40
CA PRO A 88 -0.10 -2.67 2.62
C PRO A 88 0.07 -4.08 3.23
N ALA A 89 -0.86 -5.00 2.98
CA ALA A 89 -0.80 -6.38 3.42
C ALA A 89 0.40 -7.14 2.84
N VAL A 90 0.89 -6.76 1.65
CA VAL A 90 2.08 -7.37 1.03
C VAL A 90 3.30 -7.19 1.94
N PHE A 91 3.48 -6.00 2.48
CA PHE A 91 4.60 -5.69 3.36
C PHE A 91 4.50 -6.40 4.71
N LEU A 92 3.29 -6.47 5.27
CA LEU A 92 3.02 -7.20 6.51
C LEU A 92 3.22 -8.71 6.35
N ALA A 93 2.78 -9.29 5.24
CA ALA A 93 2.99 -10.69 4.93
C ALA A 93 4.47 -11.01 4.71
N GLY A 94 5.20 -10.11 4.04
CA GLY A 94 6.65 -10.19 3.90
C GLY A 94 7.37 -10.09 5.24
N TYR A 95 6.97 -9.16 6.11
CA TYR A 95 7.44 -9.09 7.50
C TYR A 95 7.20 -10.41 8.22
N ARG A 96 5.97 -10.94 8.22
CA ARG A 96 5.62 -12.21 8.86
C ARG A 96 6.50 -13.37 8.39
N ARG A 97 6.85 -13.41 7.11
CA ARG A 97 7.63 -14.51 6.52
C ARG A 97 9.14 -14.35 6.69
N TYR A 98 9.64 -13.12 6.79
CA TYR A 98 11.07 -12.83 6.65
C TYR A 98 11.68 -12.00 7.79
N ALA A 99 10.91 -11.59 8.80
CA ALA A 99 11.38 -10.77 9.91
C ALA A 99 12.52 -11.40 10.73
N GLU A 100 12.61 -12.73 10.77
CA GLU A 100 13.65 -13.43 11.54
C GLU A 100 14.98 -13.55 10.79
N ARG A 101 15.05 -13.20 9.50
CA ARG A 101 16.26 -13.41 8.69
C ARG A 101 17.40 -12.46 9.06
N THR A 102 17.11 -11.18 9.30
CA THR A 102 18.13 -10.17 9.60
C THR A 102 17.58 -9.08 10.53
N ARG A 103 18.47 -8.38 11.24
CA ARG A 103 18.08 -7.19 12.04
C ARG A 103 17.50 -6.06 11.18
N ALA A 104 17.92 -5.97 9.92
CA ALA A 104 17.41 -5.00 8.96
C ALA A 104 16.01 -5.35 8.42
N ALA A 105 15.56 -6.60 8.55
CA ALA A 105 14.29 -7.04 7.97
C ALA A 105 13.09 -6.21 8.47
N VAL A 106 13.05 -5.86 9.76
CA VAL A 106 11.94 -5.09 10.34
C VAL A 106 11.81 -3.70 9.71
N PRO A 107 12.82 -2.80 9.77
CA PRO A 107 12.72 -1.48 9.14
C PRO A 107 12.58 -1.55 7.62
N THR A 108 13.17 -2.56 6.96
CA THR A 108 13.00 -2.75 5.50
C THR A 108 11.56 -3.07 5.15
N TRP A 109 10.95 -4.09 5.76
CA TRP A 109 9.59 -4.50 5.43
C TRP A 109 8.55 -3.48 5.89
N LEU A 110 8.73 -2.90 7.07
CA LEU A 110 7.68 -2.06 7.66
C LEU A 110 7.79 -0.58 7.29
N ALA A 111 8.93 -0.08 6.82
CA ALA A 111 9.08 1.34 6.44
C ALA A 111 9.73 1.53 5.08
N GLY A 112 10.85 0.82 4.80
CA GLY A 112 11.61 0.99 3.57
C GLY A 112 10.82 0.63 2.31
N LEU A 113 10.24 -0.57 2.27
CA LEU A 113 9.46 -1.02 1.11
C LEU A 113 8.17 -0.19 0.91
N PRO A 114 7.38 0.14 1.95
CA PRO A 114 6.30 1.11 1.80
C PRO A 114 6.76 2.47 1.27
N THR A 115 7.91 2.98 1.72
CA THR A 115 8.49 4.23 1.23
C THR A 115 8.85 4.14 -0.25
N LEU A 116 9.51 3.06 -0.67
CA LEU A 116 9.87 2.84 -2.07
C LEU A 116 8.63 2.73 -2.95
N ALA A 117 7.58 2.03 -2.48
CA ALA A 117 6.31 1.97 -3.19
C ALA A 117 5.65 3.35 -3.30
N MET A 118 5.66 4.15 -2.23
CA MET A 118 5.13 5.52 -2.26
C MET A 118 5.86 6.38 -3.30
N LEU A 119 7.20 6.32 -3.32
CA LEU A 119 8.01 7.06 -4.27
C LEU A 119 7.72 6.61 -5.71
N GLY A 120 7.67 5.30 -5.94
CA GLY A 120 7.37 4.70 -7.23
C GLY A 120 6.00 5.14 -7.75
N TRP A 121 4.95 5.03 -6.92
CA TRP A 121 3.60 5.39 -7.32
C TRP A 121 3.42 6.89 -7.49
N THR A 122 4.04 7.71 -6.63
CA THR A 122 4.02 9.17 -6.80
C THR A 122 4.67 9.56 -8.13
N THR A 123 5.81 8.96 -8.46
CA THR A 123 6.52 9.18 -9.73
C THR A 123 5.68 8.73 -10.92
N TYR A 124 5.11 7.53 -10.82
CA TYR A 124 4.25 6.97 -11.84
C TYR A 124 3.04 7.88 -12.12
N CYS A 125 2.32 8.29 -11.07
CA CYS A 125 1.15 9.16 -11.19
C CYS A 125 1.49 10.57 -11.71
N ARG A 126 2.67 11.11 -11.37
CA ARG A 126 3.11 12.43 -11.84
C ARG A 126 3.36 12.46 -13.35
N PHE A 127 4.08 11.47 -13.85
CA PHE A 127 4.71 11.55 -15.17
C PHE A 127 4.07 10.65 -16.21
N PHE A 128 3.46 9.54 -15.78
CA PHE A 128 3.00 8.50 -16.71
C PHE A 128 1.49 8.29 -16.68
N TRP A 129 0.78 8.71 -15.62
CA TRP A 129 -0.67 8.55 -15.53
C TRP A 129 -1.42 9.67 -16.25
N PRO A 130 -2.20 9.37 -17.31
CA PRO A 130 -3.02 10.37 -17.98
C PRO A 130 -4.16 10.84 -17.08
N LYS A 131 -4.23 12.15 -16.88
CA LYS A 131 -5.20 12.81 -16.00
C LYS A 131 -6.56 12.90 -16.69
N LEU A 132 -7.61 12.50 -15.99
CA LEU A 132 -8.98 12.56 -16.50
C LEU A 132 -9.56 13.95 -16.29
N HIS A 133 -10.40 14.41 -17.22
CA HIS A 133 -11.18 15.63 -17.03
C HIS A 133 -12.68 15.32 -17.16
N PRO A 134 -13.52 15.76 -16.21
CA PRO A 134 -13.16 16.47 -14.97
C PRO A 134 -12.44 15.58 -13.93
N PRO A 135 -11.71 16.19 -12.97
CA PRO A 135 -11.19 15.49 -11.81
C PRO A 135 -12.30 14.80 -11.00
N THR A 136 -11.92 13.78 -10.22
CA THR A 136 -12.84 12.82 -9.61
C THR A 136 -12.35 12.45 -8.21
N TRP A 137 -13.28 12.33 -7.27
CA TRP A 137 -12.96 11.84 -5.92
C TRP A 137 -12.62 10.35 -5.90
N ASN A 138 -13.07 9.59 -6.91
CA ASN A 138 -12.84 8.16 -7.05
C ASN A 138 -11.47 7.83 -7.69
N ALA A 139 -10.60 8.83 -7.91
CA ALA A 139 -9.26 8.60 -8.42
C ALA A 139 -8.44 7.72 -7.45
N PRO A 140 -8.00 6.53 -7.84
CA PRO A 140 -7.34 5.59 -6.94
C PRO A 140 -5.94 6.08 -6.59
N SER A 141 -5.55 5.92 -5.32
CA SER A 141 -4.17 6.15 -4.90
C SER A 141 -3.87 5.43 -3.60
N TYR A 142 -2.58 5.16 -3.36
CA TYR A 142 -2.15 4.35 -2.23
C TYR A 142 -1.88 5.17 -0.96
N THR A 143 -1.92 6.49 -1.03
CA THR A 143 -1.82 7.38 0.14
C THR A 143 -2.80 8.52 0.05
N PHE A 144 -3.26 9.05 1.19
CA PHE A 144 -4.17 10.20 1.21
C PHE A 144 -3.59 11.43 0.50
N VAL A 145 -2.29 11.71 0.64
CA VAL A 145 -1.65 12.83 -0.07
C VAL A 145 -1.59 12.60 -1.58
N CYS A 146 -1.34 11.37 -2.03
CA CYS A 146 -1.44 11.02 -3.45
C CYS A 146 -2.88 11.11 -3.96
N TRP A 147 -3.87 10.81 -3.11
CA TRP A 147 -5.28 10.89 -3.46
C TRP A 147 -5.68 12.34 -3.76
N LEU A 148 -5.25 13.28 -2.92
CA LEU A 148 -5.46 14.72 -3.16
C LEU A 148 -4.88 15.17 -4.51
N TYR A 149 -3.72 14.64 -4.91
CA TYR A 149 -3.18 14.89 -6.25
C TYR A 149 -4.06 14.27 -7.33
N CYS A 150 -4.47 13.01 -7.18
CA CYS A 150 -5.24 12.32 -8.22
C CYS A 150 -6.67 12.86 -8.36
N SER A 151 -7.24 13.45 -7.31
CA SER A 151 -8.60 14.00 -7.29
C SER A 151 -8.69 15.49 -7.67
N SER A 152 -7.58 16.23 -7.63
CA SER A 152 -7.54 17.65 -8.00
C SER A 152 -6.59 17.97 -9.17
N TYR A 153 -5.60 17.12 -9.40
CA TYR A 153 -4.44 17.32 -10.28
C TYR A 153 -3.55 18.52 -9.94
N ASP A 154 -3.71 19.12 -8.76
CA ASP A 154 -2.88 20.21 -8.27
C ASP A 154 -1.47 19.71 -7.87
N VAL A 155 -0.46 20.28 -8.52
CA VAL A 155 0.95 19.92 -8.33
C VAL A 155 1.44 20.04 -6.89
N ILE A 156 0.80 20.85 -6.04
CA ILE A 156 1.18 20.99 -4.63
C ILE A 156 1.07 19.67 -3.87
N TRP A 157 0.04 18.87 -4.15
CA TRP A 157 -0.17 17.58 -3.49
C TRP A 157 0.84 16.53 -3.94
N SER A 158 1.22 16.56 -5.21
CA SER A 158 2.27 15.68 -5.71
C SER A 158 3.65 16.06 -5.13
N ASN A 159 3.94 17.35 -4.95
CA ASN A 159 5.16 17.78 -4.26
C ASN A 159 5.15 17.36 -2.78
N ALA A 160 3.99 17.49 -2.11
CA ALA A 160 3.81 17.01 -0.75
C ALA A 160 4.01 15.48 -0.64
N ALA A 161 3.53 14.71 -1.62
CA ALA A 161 3.76 13.26 -1.66
C ALA A 161 5.26 12.92 -1.77
N TYR A 162 6.04 13.64 -2.59
CA TYR A 162 7.50 13.49 -2.61
C TYR A 162 8.16 13.87 -1.28
N ALA A 163 7.68 14.91 -0.61
CA ALA A 163 8.18 15.29 0.71
C ALA A 163 7.92 14.20 1.76
N VAL A 164 6.73 13.58 1.75
CA VAL A 164 6.42 12.44 2.62
C VAL A 164 7.27 11.22 2.27
N ALA A 165 7.51 10.95 0.98
CA ALA A 165 8.41 9.87 0.57
C ALA A 165 9.86 10.11 1.03
N LEU A 166 10.37 11.34 0.90
CA LEU A 166 11.69 11.71 1.42
C LEU A 166 11.76 11.53 2.94
N PHE A 167 10.71 11.94 3.65
CA PHE A 167 10.61 11.71 5.08
C PHE A 167 10.60 10.21 5.42
N GLY A 168 9.94 9.37 4.62
CA GLY A 168 10.00 7.91 4.73
C GLY A 168 11.41 7.35 4.54
N ILE A 169 12.20 7.90 3.60
CA ILE A 169 13.59 7.50 3.37
C ILE A 169 14.42 7.81 4.62
N VAL A 170 14.35 9.05 5.11
CA VAL A 170 15.07 9.49 6.31
C VAL A 170 14.67 8.63 7.51
N THR A 171 13.37 8.40 7.69
CA THR A 171 12.82 7.55 8.76
C THR A 171 13.34 6.12 8.67
N THR A 172 13.39 5.54 7.47
CA THR A 172 13.92 4.19 7.24
C THR A 172 15.40 4.11 7.61
N VAL A 173 16.22 5.07 7.15
CA VAL A 173 17.65 5.14 7.49
C VAL A 173 17.84 5.30 9.00
N HIS A 174 17.03 6.14 9.63
CA HIS A 174 17.08 6.37 11.07
C HIS A 174 16.71 5.11 11.87
N ALA A 175 15.71 4.37 11.40
CA ALA A 175 15.29 3.09 11.99
C ALA A 175 16.36 2.01 11.82
N LEU A 176 17.00 1.91 10.65
CA LEU A 176 18.12 1.00 10.37
C LEU A 176 19.35 1.29 11.24
N ARG A 177 19.61 2.56 11.54
CA ARG A 177 20.71 3.00 12.43
C ARG A 177 20.37 2.90 13.92
N CYS A 178 19.23 2.33 14.28
CA CYS A 178 18.79 2.15 15.67
C CYS A 178 18.81 3.42 16.54
N ARG A 179 18.61 4.61 15.95
CA ARG A 179 18.70 5.88 16.69
C ARG A 179 17.49 6.15 17.59
N ASN A 180 17.73 6.92 18.66
CA ASN A 180 16.69 7.37 19.60
C ASN A 180 15.64 8.22 18.86
N GLY A 181 14.36 8.00 19.14
CA GLY A 181 13.25 8.73 18.49
C GLY A 181 12.77 8.16 17.15
N ALA A 182 13.40 7.10 16.62
CA ALA A 182 12.94 6.46 15.39
C ALA A 182 11.49 5.93 15.45
N GLY A 183 11.00 5.58 16.64
CA GLY A 183 9.59 5.17 16.83
C GLY A 183 8.61 6.27 16.44
N TYR A 184 8.84 7.51 16.89
CA TYR A 184 8.00 8.65 16.54
C TYR A 184 8.08 9.03 15.06
N ALA A 185 9.28 8.95 14.48
CA ALA A 185 9.45 9.17 13.04
C ALA A 185 8.64 8.15 12.20
N LEU A 186 8.66 6.87 12.62
CA LEU A 186 7.86 5.81 11.99
C LEU A 186 6.35 6.04 12.12
N ILE A 187 5.89 6.52 13.28
CA ILE A 187 4.48 6.91 13.48
C ILE A 187 4.11 8.06 12.55
N GLY A 188 4.93 9.12 12.51
CA GLY A 188 4.70 10.27 11.65
C GLY A 188 4.60 9.88 10.18
N PHE A 189 5.55 9.07 9.69
CA PHE A 189 5.54 8.60 8.31
C PHE A 189 4.31 7.71 8.06
N GLY A 190 4.03 6.80 8.98
CA GLY A 190 2.88 5.89 8.90
C GLY A 190 1.56 6.62 8.75
N ILE A 191 1.34 7.70 9.52
CA ILE A 191 0.14 8.56 9.43
C ILE A 191 0.08 9.29 8.10
N LEU A 192 1.17 9.97 7.70
CA LEU A 192 1.22 10.78 6.49
C LEU A 192 1.06 9.94 5.20
N ALA A 193 1.45 8.66 5.26
CA ALA A 193 1.37 7.75 4.13
C ALA A 193 0.18 6.78 4.21
N LEU A 194 -0.82 6.99 5.08
CA LEU A 194 -1.99 6.10 5.14
C LEU A 194 -2.75 6.05 3.80
N PRO A 195 -3.25 4.88 3.36
CA PRO A 195 -3.17 3.57 4.03
C PRO A 195 -1.82 2.83 3.86
N LEU A 196 -1.00 3.15 2.85
CA LEU A 196 0.29 2.50 2.58
C LEU A 196 1.24 2.46 3.78
N GLY A 197 1.20 3.48 4.63
CA GLY A 197 2.03 3.65 5.82
C GLY A 197 1.63 2.80 7.03
N LEU A 198 0.54 2.02 6.96
CA LEU A 198 0.07 1.17 8.06
C LEU A 198 1.17 0.26 8.66
N PRO A 199 2.05 -0.40 7.88
CA PRO A 199 3.13 -1.20 8.43
C PRO A 199 4.12 -0.37 9.26
N ALA A 200 4.41 0.86 8.83
CA ALA A 200 5.35 1.75 9.51
C ALA A 200 4.74 2.29 10.81
N LEU A 201 3.45 2.62 10.78
CA LEU A 201 2.70 3.03 11.97
C LEU A 201 2.76 1.95 13.05
N TYR A 202 2.55 0.69 12.68
CA TYR A 202 2.69 -0.45 13.58
C TYR A 202 4.11 -0.59 14.14
N ALA A 203 5.13 -0.49 13.28
CA ALA A 203 6.53 -0.55 13.71
C ALA A 203 6.89 0.56 14.71
N GLY A 204 6.42 1.78 14.45
CA GLY A 204 6.61 2.94 15.30
C GLY A 204 5.93 2.77 16.65
N TYR A 205 4.64 2.40 16.65
CA TYR A 205 3.85 2.13 17.85
C TYR A 205 4.55 1.11 18.76
N ARG A 206 4.98 -0.03 18.20
CA ARG A 206 5.67 -1.07 18.97
C ARG A 206 6.96 -0.60 19.61
N ARG A 207 7.70 0.25 18.91
CA ARG A 207 8.98 0.78 19.37
C ARG A 207 8.81 1.83 20.45
N THR A 208 7.71 2.60 20.44
CA THR A 208 7.42 3.59 21.47
C THR A 208 6.81 2.99 22.74
N THR A 209 6.04 1.92 22.63
CA THR A 209 5.39 1.26 23.78
C THR A 209 6.23 0.17 24.45
N GLY A 210 7.44 -0.10 23.94
CA GLY A 210 8.36 -1.07 24.55
C GLY A 210 7.94 -2.54 24.41
N THR A 211 6.95 -2.86 23.57
CA THR A 211 6.59 -4.25 23.21
C THR A 211 7.71 -4.92 22.40
N ALA A 212 8.66 -5.50 23.15
CA ALA A 212 9.83 -6.35 22.82
C ALA A 212 10.26 -6.48 21.34
N LEU A 213 11.56 -6.23 21.10
CA LEU A 213 12.31 -6.49 19.86
C LEU A 213 12.86 -7.93 19.77
#